data_AF-A0A661SEP4-F1
#
_entry.id   AF-A0A661SEP4-F1
#
_cell.length_a   1.000
_cell.length_b   1.000
_cell.length_c   1.000
_cell.angle_alpha   90.00
_cell.angle_beta   90.00
_cell.angle_gamma   90.00
#
_symmetry.space_group_name_H-M   'P 1'
#
loop_
_entity.id
_entity.type
_entity.pdbx_description
1 polymer ?
#
loop_
_entity_poly.entity_id
_entity_poly.type
_entity_poly.pdbx_seq_one_letter_code
_entity_poly.pdbx_strand_id
1 'polypeptide(L)' 'AIERALSASRAASEGFKESRPSELIAIDIREALDALGEITGSTTTEDILEQIFSRFCIGK' A
#
# COMPACT_ATOMS: atom_id res chain seq x y z
N ALA A 1 -8.50 12.39 -2.73
CA ALA A 1 -8.32 10.92 -2.65
C ALA A 1 -7.81 10.32 -3.97
N ILE A 2 -8.51 10.46 -5.12
CA ILE A 2 -8.08 9.88 -6.41
C ILE A 2 -6.67 10.33 -6.86
N GLU A 3 -6.35 11.62 -6.73
CA GLU A 3 -5.03 12.13 -7.13
C GLU A 3 -3.92 11.56 -6.23
N ARG A 4 -4.18 11.41 -4.93
CA ARG A 4 -3.25 10.76 -3.99
C ARG A 4 -3.02 9.31 -4.34
N ALA A 5 -4.09 8.55 -4.59
CA ALA A 5 -4.00 7.15 -5.01
C ALA A 5 -3.17 6.98 -6.28
N LEU A 6 -3.39 7.85 -7.28
CA LEU A 6 -2.65 7.82 -8.54
C LEU A 6 -1.17 8.18 -8.34
N SER A 7 -0.89 9.22 -7.54
CA SER A 7 0.48 9.65 -7.24
C SER A 7 1.27 8.55 -6.53
N ALA A 8 0.71 7.99 -5.46
CA ALA A 8 1.33 6.94 -4.68
C ALA A 8 1.54 5.64 -5.52
N SER A 9 0.56 5.27 -6.36
CA SER A 9 0.71 4.14 -7.28
C SER A 9 1.85 4.33 -8.28
N ARG A 10 2.06 5.57 -8.77
CA ARG A 10 3.19 5.90 -9.65
C ARG A 10 4.52 5.85 -8.92
N ALA A 11 4.58 6.40 -7.70
CA ALA A 11 5.77 6.34 -6.85
C ALA A 11 6.21 4.89 -6.59
N ALA A 12 5.25 4.00 -6.27
CA ALA A 12 5.52 2.57 -6.12
C ALA A 12 6.07 1.94 -7.41
N SER A 13 5.47 2.25 -8.56
CA SER A 13 5.91 1.74 -9.87
C SER A 13 7.31 2.22 -10.24
N GLU A 14 7.63 3.49 -9.95
CA GLU A 14 8.94 4.07 -10.19
C GLU A 14 9.98 3.50 -9.23
N GLY A 15 9.65 3.38 -7.94
CA GLY A 15 10.51 2.72 -6.95
C GLY A 15 10.84 1.28 -7.32
N PHE A 16 9.89 0.55 -7.88
CA PHE A 16 10.14 -0.80 -8.41
C PHE A 16 11.13 -0.79 -9.59
N LYS A 17 10.96 0.13 -10.56
CA LYS A 17 11.88 0.27 -11.71
C LYS A 17 13.29 0.66 -11.27
N GLU A 18 13.40 1.47 -10.23
CA GLU A 18 14.66 1.90 -9.64
C GLU A 18 15.28 0.87 -8.69
N SER A 19 14.65 -0.29 -8.49
CA SER A 19 15.08 -1.31 -7.53
C SER A 19 15.26 -0.76 -6.11
N ARG A 20 14.38 0.16 -5.70
CA ARG A 20 14.34 0.64 -4.31
C ARG A 20 14.02 -0.52 -3.36
N PRO A 21 14.47 -0.44 -2.09
CA PRO A 21 14.07 -1.39 -1.06
C PRO A 21 12.56 -1.60 -1.04
N SER A 22 12.14 -2.87 -0.91
CA SER A 22 10.73 -3.25 -0.89
C SER A 22 9.94 -2.57 0.23
N GLU A 23 10.59 -2.24 1.35
CA GLU A 23 10.00 -1.49 2.45
C GLU A 23 9.54 -0.09 2.03
N LEU A 24 10.31 0.60 1.16
CA LEU A 24 9.93 1.92 0.65
C LEU A 24 8.78 1.82 -0.36
N ILE A 25 8.83 0.83 -1.25
CA ILE A 25 7.75 0.57 -2.22
C ILE A 25 6.45 0.20 -1.50
N ALA A 26 6.54 -0.55 -0.39
CA ALA A 26 5.38 -0.94 0.40
C ALA A 26 4.66 0.26 1.05
N ILE A 27 5.39 1.31 1.43
CA ILE A 27 4.80 2.55 1.95
C ILE A 27 3.97 3.23 0.87
N ASP A 28 4.50 3.36 -0.35
CA ASP A 28 3.78 3.96 -1.47
C ASP A 28 2.53 3.15 -1.85
N ILE A 29 2.60 1.82 -1.80
CA ILE A 29 1.44 0.94 -2.04
C ILE A 29 0.39 1.12 -0.93
N ARG A 30 0.80 1.23 0.34
CA ARG A 30 -0.12 1.46 1.47
C ARG A 30 -0.86 2.78 1.30
N GLU A 31 -0.16 3.87 1.00
CA GLU A 31 -0.76 5.19 0.78
C GLU A 31 -1.77 5.15 -0.39
N ALA A 32 -1.45 4.41 -1.46
CA ALA A 32 -2.37 4.24 -2.58
C ALA A 32 -3.65 3.49 -2.16
N LEU A 33 -3.53 2.43 -1.37
CA LEU A 33 -4.65 1.65 -0.86
C LEU A 33 -5.52 2.46 0.10
N ASP A 34 -4.93 3.22 1.02
CA ASP A 34 -5.67 4.05 1.97
C ASP A 34 -6.47 5.14 1.23
N ALA A 35 -5.85 5.79 0.24
CA ALA A 35 -6.52 6.77 -0.61
C ALA A 35 -7.64 6.16 -1.46
N LEU A 36 -7.51 4.90 -1.89
CA LEU A 36 -8.58 4.16 -2.58
C LEU A 36 -9.72 3.79 -1.63
N GLY A 37 -9.38 3.32 -0.42
CA GLY A 37 -10.36 2.99 0.61
C GLY A 37 -11.21 4.19 1.03
N GLU A 38 -10.64 5.40 1.05
CA GLU A 38 -11.38 6.64 1.29
C GLU A 38 -12.45 6.91 0.22
N ILE A 39 -12.23 6.46 -1.02
CA ILE A 39 -13.17 6.65 -2.14
C ILE A 39 -14.24 5.57 -2.13
N THR A 40 -13.85 4.32 -1.88
CA THR A 40 -14.77 3.17 -1.90
C THR A 40 -15.53 3.01 -0.59
N GLY A 41 -15.18 3.77 0.44
CA GLY A 41 -15.73 3.62 1.80
C GLY A 41 -15.25 2.35 2.50
N SER A 42 -14.17 1.72 2.00
CA SER A 42 -13.63 0.45 2.51
C SER A 42 -12.56 0.64 3.59
N THR A 43 -12.18 1.88 3.92
CA THR A 43 -11.20 2.13 4.99
C THR A 43 -11.81 1.84 6.36
N THR A 44 -11.70 0.59 6.80
CA THR A 44 -11.47 0.29 8.22
C THR A 44 -10.01 -0.12 8.32
N THR A 45 -9.25 0.54 9.18
CA THR A 45 -7.80 0.40 9.36
C THR A 45 -7.34 -1.05 9.67
N GLU A 46 -8.28 -1.95 9.99
CA GLU A 46 -8.06 -3.34 10.39
C GLU A 46 -7.78 -4.30 9.21
N ASP A 47 -8.50 -4.21 8.09
CA ASP A 47 -8.40 -5.19 6.98
C ASP A 47 -7.02 -5.17 6.30
N ILE A 48 -6.45 -3.97 6.22
CA ILE A 48 -5.21 -3.65 5.55
C ILE A 48 -3.99 -4.11 6.39
N LEU A 49 -4.12 -4.17 7.72
CA LEU A 49 -3.14 -4.78 8.62
C LEU A 49 -3.25 -6.32 8.59
N GLU A 50 -4.47 -6.86 8.59
CA GLU A 50 -4.70 -8.32 8.47
C GLU A 50 -4.11 -8.92 7.18
N GLN A 51 -4.20 -8.22 6.05
CA GLN A 51 -3.62 -8.71 4.80
C GLN A 51 -2.09 -8.63 4.75
N ILE A 52 -1.48 -7.66 5.44
CA ILE A 52 -0.02 -7.65 5.60
C ILE A 52 0.40 -8.81 6.50
N PHE A 53 -0.22 -8.94 7.68
CA PHE A 53 0.16 -9.96 8.66
C PHE A 53 -0.24 -11.38 8.26
N SER A 54 -1.23 -11.59 7.40
CA SER A 54 -1.58 -12.93 6.89
C SER A 54 -0.58 -13.49 5.88
N ARG A 55 0.21 -12.63 5.21
CA ARG A 55 1.31 -13.05 4.32
C ARG A 55 2.66 -13.10 5.04
N PHE A 56 2.77 -12.44 6.19
CA PHE A 56 3.79 -12.75 7.18
C PHE A 56 3.34 -14.02 7.93
N CYS A 57 3.62 -15.18 7.36
CA CYS A 57 4.02 -16.32 8.20
C CYS A 57 5.31 -15.91 8.93
N ILE A 58 5.22 -14.99 9.90
CA ILE A 58 6.12 -14.99 11.03
C ILE A 58 5.84 -16.34 11.67
N GLY A 59 6.78 -17.24 11.46
CA GLY A 59 6.74 -18.56 12.04
C GLY A 59 6.39 -18.46 13.52
N LYS A 60 5.71 -19.50 13.96
CA LYS A 60 5.75 -19.97 15.33
C LYS A 60 7.09 -19.67 16.03
#